data_AF-A0A437APA5-F1
#
_entry.id   AF-A0A437APA5-F1
#
_cell.length_a   1.000
_cell.length_b   1.000
_cell.length_c   1.000
_cell.angle_alpha   90.00
_cell.angle_beta   90.00
_cell.angle_gamma   90.00
#
_symmetry.space_group_name_H-M   'P 1'
#
loop_
_entity.id
_entity.type
_entity.pdbx_description
1 polymer ?
#
loop_
_entity_poly.entity_id
_entity_poly.type
_entity_poly.pdbx_seq_one_letter_code
_entity_poly.pdbx_strand_id
1 'polypeptide(L)'
;MLAHLLFISSFFIKNQDNIYIQNIKGSAKGSTNTENGTDFKFDQLNNKYIFIDTFTNKVLDNKHGLKPNDLLFYTKHGNKNQLIDVVSDFDGNVKLMIDVLYIKYDSAKESFVTVNSKEESDNFVFVDSKSFKEYFIKPTQITKDS
;
A
#
# COMPACT_ATOMS: atom_id res chain seq x y z
N MET A 1 -26.11 -3.33 26.65
CA MET A 1 -24.82 -3.77 26.09
C MET A 1 -24.49 -2.83 24.95
N LEU A 2 -23.67 -1.81 25.20
CA LEU A 2 -23.34 -0.78 24.21
C LEU A 2 -22.26 -1.37 23.28
N ALA A 3 -22.64 -1.72 22.05
CA ALA A 3 -21.70 -2.17 21.04
C ALA A 3 -20.75 -0.99 20.75
N HIS A 4 -19.51 -1.08 21.25
CA HIS A 4 -18.43 -0.22 20.79
C HIS A 4 -18.20 -0.59 19.33
N LEU A 5 -18.78 0.21 18.41
CA LEU A 5 -18.35 0.25 17.02
C LEU A 5 -16.86 0.58 17.05
N LEU A 6 -16.04 -0.45 16.86
CA LEU A 6 -14.60 -0.31 16.63
C LEU A 6 -14.46 0.66 15.45
N PHE A 7 -14.01 1.89 15.74
CA PHE A 7 -13.57 2.80 14.71
C PHE A 7 -12.40 2.12 14.02
N ILE A 8 -12.65 1.51 12.86
CA ILE A 8 -11.57 1.09 11.98
C ILE A 8 -10.90 2.39 11.53
N SER A 9 -9.71 2.67 12.06
CA SER A 9 -8.87 3.76 11.55
C SER A 9 -8.54 3.41 10.11
N SER A 10 -9.01 4.22 9.17
CA SER A 10 -8.71 4.06 7.76
C SER A 10 -7.82 5.20 7.28
N PHE A 11 -7.09 4.95 6.19
CA PHE A 11 -6.05 5.84 5.72
C PHE A 11 -5.94 5.78 4.20
N PHE A 12 -5.49 6.88 3.61
CA PHE A 12 -5.04 6.93 2.23
C PHE A 12 -3.55 6.60 2.15
N ILE A 13 -3.11 6.09 1.00
CA ILE A 13 -1.70 5.88 0.67
C ILE A 13 -1.36 6.79 -0.50
N LYS A 14 -0.30 7.60 -0.37
CA LYS A 14 0.21 8.44 -1.46
C LYS A 14 1.73 8.36 -1.59
N ASN A 15 2.26 8.64 -2.77
CA ASN A 15 3.70 8.78 -2.97
C ASN A 15 4.22 10.20 -2.63
N GLN A 16 5.54 10.43 -2.76
CA GLN A 16 6.18 11.72 -2.53
C GLN A 16 5.64 12.88 -3.39
N ASP A 17 5.07 12.56 -4.55
CA ASP A 17 4.51 13.52 -5.49
C ASP A 17 3.03 13.80 -5.25
N ASN A 18 2.49 13.36 -4.10
CA ASN A 18 1.07 13.45 -3.73
C ASN A 18 0.13 12.71 -4.68
N ILE A 19 0.61 11.63 -5.31
CA ILE A 19 -0.23 10.71 -6.07
C ILE A 19 -0.79 9.65 -5.13
N TYR A 20 -2.09 9.70 -4.89
CA TYR A 20 -2.84 8.74 -4.09
C TYR A 20 -3.13 7.46 -4.88
N ILE A 21 -3.07 6.32 -4.22
CA ILE A 21 -3.54 5.04 -4.78
C ILE A 21 -5.06 5.07 -4.86
N GLN A 22 -5.60 4.86 -6.06
CA GLN A 22 -7.04 4.80 -6.36
C GLN A 22 -7.40 3.46 -7.01
N ASN A 23 -8.47 2.83 -6.54
CA ASN A 23 -9.08 1.65 -7.17
C ASN A 23 -9.97 2.06 -8.34
N ILE A 24 -9.48 1.91 -9.57
CA ILE A 24 -10.29 2.10 -10.79
C ILE A 24 -10.51 0.75 -11.45
N LYS A 25 -11.75 0.24 -11.38
CA LYS A 25 -12.16 -1.03 -11.99
C LYS A 25 -11.22 -2.20 -11.63
N GLY A 26 -10.70 -2.22 -10.40
CA GLY A 26 -9.78 -3.26 -9.92
C GLY A 26 -8.30 -3.03 -10.23
N SER A 27 -7.93 -1.89 -10.83
CA SER A 27 -6.53 -1.50 -11.03
C SER A 27 -6.11 -0.43 -10.00
N ALA A 28 -4.87 -0.47 -9.53
CA ALA A 28 -4.31 0.56 -8.66
C ALA A 28 -3.76 1.73 -9.49
N LYS A 29 -4.61 2.71 -9.75
CA LYS A 29 -4.31 3.93 -10.51
C LYS A 29 -3.88 5.07 -9.59
N GLY A 30 -3.28 6.11 -10.17
CA GLY A 30 -2.90 7.32 -9.45
C GLY A 30 -3.96 8.41 -9.51
N SER A 31 -4.10 9.20 -8.44
CA SER A 31 -4.87 10.44 -8.44
C SER A 31 -4.18 11.54 -7.63
N THR A 32 -4.20 12.77 -8.11
CA THR A 32 -3.79 13.95 -7.33
C THR A 32 -4.92 14.49 -6.45
N ASN A 33 -6.17 14.09 -6.70
CA ASN A 33 -7.31 14.48 -5.88
C ASN A 33 -7.44 13.50 -4.70
N THR A 34 -7.30 14.01 -3.48
CA THR A 34 -7.43 13.22 -2.24
C THR A 34 -8.79 12.51 -2.13
N GLU A 35 -9.88 13.12 -2.62
CA GLU A 35 -11.22 12.53 -2.57
C GLU A 35 -11.34 11.24 -3.40
N ASN A 36 -10.44 11.06 -4.37
CA ASN A 36 -10.36 9.87 -5.20
C ASN A 36 -9.46 8.79 -4.60
N GLY A 37 -8.74 9.08 -3.52
CA GLY A 37 -7.88 8.11 -2.86
C GLY A 37 -8.70 6.92 -2.34
N THR A 38 -8.16 5.71 -2.50
CA THR A 38 -8.75 4.53 -1.87
C THR A 38 -8.54 4.60 -0.38
N ASP A 39 -9.63 4.52 0.37
CA ASP A 39 -9.60 4.41 1.82
C ASP A 39 -9.23 2.98 2.21
N PHE A 40 -8.10 2.81 2.90
CA PHE A 40 -7.55 1.52 3.28
C PHE A 40 -7.73 1.26 4.78
N LYS A 41 -7.91 -0.02 5.11
CA LYS A 41 -7.54 -0.59 6.41
C LYS A 41 -6.41 -1.59 6.17
N PHE A 42 -5.77 -2.08 7.22
CA PHE A 42 -4.79 -3.15 7.09
C PHE A 42 -5.05 -4.30 8.06
N ASP A 43 -4.67 -5.50 7.63
CA ASP A 43 -4.41 -6.64 8.51
C ASP A 43 -2.90 -6.88 8.58
N GLN A 44 -2.42 -7.47 9.68
CA GLN A 44 -1.03 -7.88 9.81
C GLN A 44 -0.92 -9.42 9.82
N LEU A 45 -0.04 -9.97 8.99
CA LEU A 45 0.25 -11.41 8.91
C LEU A 45 1.77 -11.63 8.81
N ASN A 46 2.34 -12.42 9.72
CA ASN A 46 3.78 -12.74 9.74
C ASN A 46 4.67 -11.48 9.65
N ASN A 47 4.35 -10.47 10.46
CA ASN A 47 5.01 -9.15 10.46
C ASN A 47 4.87 -8.31 9.18
N LYS A 48 4.11 -8.76 8.17
CA LYS A 48 3.80 -8.00 6.94
C LYS A 48 2.36 -7.50 6.95
N TYR A 49 2.04 -6.57 6.07
CA TYR A 49 0.72 -5.95 5.98
C TYR A 49 -0.07 -6.42 4.76
N ILE A 50 -1.38 -6.51 4.89
CA ILE A 50 -2.31 -6.62 3.76
C ILE A 50 -3.13 -5.34 3.74
N PHE A 51 -2.99 -4.52 2.71
CA PHE A 51 -3.76 -3.28 2.55
C PHE A 51 -5.08 -3.57 1.85
N ILE A 52 -6.18 -3.28 2.54
CA ILE A 52 -7.54 -3.67 2.18
C ILE A 52 -8.35 -2.41 1.90
N ASP A 53 -8.90 -2.31 0.69
CA ASP A 53 -9.89 -1.30 0.32
C ASP A 53 -11.14 -1.46 1.21
N THR A 54 -11.49 -0.41 1.96
CA THR A 54 -12.61 -0.45 2.91
C THR A 54 -13.97 -0.56 2.22
N PHE A 55 -14.08 -0.13 0.97
CA PHE A 55 -15.30 -0.18 0.18
C PHE A 55 -15.49 -1.53 -0.50
N THR A 56 -14.47 -2.03 -1.19
CA THR A 56 -14.58 -3.28 -1.97
C THR A 56 -14.15 -4.54 -1.22
N ASN A 57 -13.48 -4.41 -0.07
CA ASN A 57 -12.80 -5.48 0.66
C ASN A 57 -11.75 -6.26 -0.18
N LYS A 58 -11.35 -5.71 -1.34
CA LYS A 58 -10.21 -6.21 -2.13
C LYS A 58 -8.91 -5.66 -1.57
N VAL A 59 -7.80 -6.28 -1.95
CA VAL A 59 -6.47 -5.95 -1.42
C VAL A 59 -5.51 -5.59 -2.54
N LEU A 60 -4.49 -4.79 -2.22
CA LEU A 60 -3.37 -4.57 -3.16
C LEU A 60 -2.65 -5.88 -3.43
N ASP A 61 -2.47 -6.18 -4.71
CA ASP A 61 -1.98 -7.46 -5.19
C ASP A 61 -1.05 -7.25 -6.40
N ASN A 62 0.14 -7.85 -6.35
CA ASN A 62 0.94 -8.06 -7.55
C ASN A 62 0.63 -9.42 -8.18
N LYS A 63 -0.40 -9.50 -9.03
CA LYS A 63 -0.97 -10.77 -9.51
C LYS A 63 0.04 -11.73 -10.14
N HIS A 64 1.15 -11.20 -10.66
CA HIS A 64 2.20 -11.97 -11.33
C HIS A 64 3.40 -12.29 -10.41
N GLY A 65 3.30 -11.99 -9.12
CA GLY A 65 4.21 -12.41 -8.06
C GLY A 65 5.58 -11.76 -8.13
N LEU A 66 6.57 -12.51 -8.63
CA LEU A 66 7.99 -12.14 -8.61
C LEU A 66 8.42 -11.25 -9.78
N LYS A 67 7.48 -10.82 -10.64
CA LYS A 67 7.78 -9.98 -11.80
C LYS A 67 7.22 -8.57 -11.62
N PRO A 68 7.97 -7.53 -12.02
CA PRO A 68 7.46 -6.18 -12.20
C PRO A 68 6.16 -6.18 -13.00
N ASN A 69 5.10 -5.64 -12.42
CA ASN A 69 3.81 -5.49 -13.06
C ASN A 69 2.95 -4.44 -12.37
N ASP A 70 1.88 -4.04 -13.05
CA ASP A 70 0.83 -3.17 -12.53
C ASP A 70 0.16 -3.83 -11.30
N LEU A 71 -0.02 -3.02 -10.25
CA LEU A 71 -0.75 -3.45 -9.07
C LEU A 71 -2.25 -3.43 -9.31
N LEU A 72 -2.92 -4.42 -8.71
CA LEU A 72 -4.35 -4.62 -8.84
C LEU A 72 -5.00 -4.64 -7.46
N PHE A 73 -6.32 -4.41 -7.44
CA PHE A 73 -7.19 -4.73 -6.33
C PHE A 73 -7.82 -6.09 -6.58
N TYR A 74 -7.43 -7.08 -5.78
CA TYR A 74 -7.86 -8.47 -5.96
C TYR A 74 -8.43 -9.08 -4.68
N THR A 75 -9.08 -10.24 -4.82
CA THR A 75 -9.66 -10.96 -3.68
C THR A 75 -8.55 -11.40 -2.72
N LYS A 76 -8.72 -11.12 -1.42
CA LYS A 76 -7.78 -11.53 -0.38
C LYS A 76 -7.60 -13.06 -0.37
N HIS A 77 -6.37 -13.52 -0.51
CA HIS A 77 -5.96 -14.91 -0.36
C HIS A 77 -4.67 -15.08 0.47
N GLY A 78 -4.01 -13.99 0.87
CA GLY A 78 -2.92 -14.00 1.87
C GLY A 78 -1.59 -14.57 1.39
N ASN A 79 -1.40 -14.74 0.08
CA ASN A 79 -0.15 -15.20 -0.50
C ASN A 79 0.87 -14.06 -0.54
N LYS A 80 2.15 -14.40 -0.76
CA LYS A 80 3.26 -13.44 -0.79
C LYS A 80 3.07 -12.21 -1.69
N ASN A 81 2.27 -12.32 -2.75
CA ASN A 81 1.95 -11.20 -3.64
C ASN A 81 0.90 -10.21 -3.10
N GLN A 82 0.37 -10.46 -1.89
CA GLN A 82 -0.52 -9.55 -1.14
C GLN A 82 0.10 -9.11 0.19
N LEU A 83 1.28 -9.65 0.54
CA LEU A 83 1.99 -9.31 1.77
C LEU A 83 2.98 -8.20 1.48
N ILE A 84 2.69 -7.03 2.05
CA ILE A 84 3.41 -5.79 1.82
C ILE A 84 4.32 -5.50 3.02
N ASP A 85 5.60 -5.38 2.73
CA ASP A 85 6.58 -4.84 3.65
C ASP A 85 6.57 -3.31 3.59
N VAL A 86 6.52 -2.70 4.77
CA VAL A 86 6.73 -1.26 5.00
C VAL A 86 8.17 -1.11 5.44
N VAL A 87 9.02 -0.52 4.60
CA VAL A 87 10.46 -0.44 4.81
C VAL A 87 10.86 1.00 4.99
N SER A 88 11.39 1.37 6.16
CA SER A 88 11.94 2.72 6.37
C SER A 88 13.45 2.75 6.11
N ASP A 89 13.94 3.82 5.49
CA ASP A 89 15.37 4.13 5.48
C ASP A 89 15.82 4.91 6.73
N PHE A 90 17.10 5.27 6.79
CA PHE A 90 17.68 6.00 7.92
C PHE A 90 17.13 7.41 8.09
N ASP A 91 16.64 8.01 6.99
CA ASP A 91 16.04 9.35 6.97
C ASP A 91 14.54 9.29 7.28
N GLY A 92 14.00 8.09 7.54
CA GLY A 92 12.60 7.86 7.85
C GLY A 92 11.69 7.75 6.63
N ASN A 93 12.23 7.80 5.40
CA ASN A 93 11.40 7.64 4.20
C ASN A 93 10.90 6.20 4.13
N VAL A 94 9.60 6.05 3.86
CA VAL A 94 8.95 4.75 3.76
C VAL A 94 8.91 4.30 2.31
N LYS A 95 9.37 3.08 2.04
CA LYS A 95 9.15 2.32 0.81
C LYS A 95 8.13 1.23 1.07
N LEU A 96 7.38 0.88 0.04
CA LEU A 96 6.50 -0.29 0.04
C LEU A 96 7.08 -1.37 -0.86
N MET A 97 7.07 -2.61 -0.38
CA MET A 97 7.60 -3.75 -1.11
C MET A 97 6.61 -4.91 -1.05
N ILE A 98 6.39 -5.59 -2.17
CA ILE A 98 5.58 -6.81 -2.26
C ILE A 98 6.51 -7.95 -2.71
N ASP A 99 6.62 -8.98 -1.86
CA ASP A 99 7.59 -10.06 -2.03
C ASP A 99 9.05 -9.53 -2.02
N VAL A 100 9.65 -9.29 -3.19
CA VAL A 100 11.00 -8.72 -3.36
C VAL A 100 11.01 -7.46 -4.25
N LEU A 101 9.82 -6.95 -4.61
CA LEU A 101 9.67 -5.87 -5.57
C LEU A 101 9.14 -4.62 -4.90
N TYR A 102 9.72 -3.46 -5.22
CA TYR A 102 9.29 -2.19 -4.67
C TYR A 102 8.15 -1.57 -5.48
N ILE A 103 7.32 -0.73 -4.86
CA ILE A 103 6.20 -0.05 -5.53
C ILE A 103 6.65 1.32 -6.06
N LYS A 104 6.19 1.67 -7.26
CA LYS A 104 6.43 2.96 -7.93
C LYS A 104 5.15 3.40 -8.66
N TYR A 105 4.93 4.70 -8.81
CA TYR A 105 3.98 5.24 -9.77
C TYR A 105 4.60 5.37 -11.18
N ASP A 106 3.94 4.78 -12.17
CA ASP A 106 4.24 4.94 -13.60
C ASP A 106 3.28 5.96 -14.21
N SER A 107 3.78 7.17 -14.48
CA SER A 107 2.99 8.28 -15.02
C SER A 107 2.55 8.04 -16.47
N ALA A 108 3.24 7.21 -17.26
CA ALA A 108 2.84 6.91 -18.63
C ALA A 108 1.60 6.00 -18.69
N LYS A 109 1.43 5.15 -17.66
CA LYS A 109 0.27 4.25 -17.50
C LYS A 109 -0.76 4.72 -16.48
N GLU A 110 -0.46 5.82 -15.79
CA GLU A 110 -1.18 6.35 -14.64
C GLU A 110 -1.43 5.29 -13.56
N SER A 111 -0.47 4.37 -13.37
CA SER A 111 -0.66 3.16 -12.57
C SER A 111 0.45 2.99 -11.54
N PHE A 112 0.13 2.43 -10.38
CA PHE A 112 1.15 1.88 -9.51
C PHE A 112 1.62 0.54 -10.04
N VAL A 113 2.93 0.36 -10.07
CA VAL A 113 3.63 -0.81 -10.59
C VAL A 113 4.63 -1.30 -9.56
N THR A 114 5.08 -2.54 -9.71
CA THR A 114 6.22 -3.09 -8.99
C THR A 114 7.49 -2.97 -9.84
N VAL A 115 8.63 -2.73 -9.21
CA VAL A 115 9.96 -2.58 -9.82
C VAL A 115 11.03 -3.37 -9.05
N ASN A 116 12.13 -3.72 -9.71
CA ASN A 116 13.22 -4.52 -9.12
C ASN A 116 14.20 -3.70 -8.26
N SER A 117 14.15 -2.36 -8.32
CA SER A 117 15.14 -1.49 -7.69
C SER A 117 14.51 -0.63 -6.60
N LYS A 118 15.17 -0.59 -5.42
CA LYS A 118 14.82 0.34 -4.33
C LYS A 118 15.01 1.79 -4.76
N GLU A 119 16.03 2.08 -5.56
CA GLU A 119 16.37 3.44 -6.00
C GLU A 119 15.31 4.00 -6.97
N GLU A 120 14.69 3.13 -7.76
CA GLU A 120 13.62 3.51 -8.69
C GLU A 120 12.25 3.65 -8.04
N SER A 121 12.11 3.17 -6.80
CA SER A 121 10.84 3.11 -6.09
C SER A 121 10.42 4.45 -5.49
N ASP A 122 9.14 4.61 -5.25
CA ASP A 122 8.59 5.80 -4.61
C ASP A 122 8.72 5.75 -3.08
N ASN A 123 8.81 6.93 -2.46
CA ASN A 123 8.56 7.09 -1.04
C ASN A 123 7.05 7.23 -0.82
N PHE A 124 6.53 6.64 0.24
CA PHE A 124 5.11 6.62 0.55
C PHE A 124 4.81 7.28 1.88
N VAL A 125 3.62 7.86 1.99
CA VAL A 125 3.08 8.41 3.22
C VAL A 125 1.67 7.84 3.39
N PHE A 126 1.35 7.43 4.61
CA PHE A 126 -0.01 7.07 5.00
C PHE A 126 -0.67 8.29 5.63
N VAL A 127 -1.92 8.56 5.26
CA VAL A 127 -2.65 9.74 5.70
C VAL A 127 -3.96 9.29 6.30
N ASP A 128 -4.23 9.61 7.56
CA ASP A 128 -5.51 9.30 8.20
C ASP A 128 -6.66 9.93 7.40
N SER A 129 -7.63 9.11 7.01
CA SER A 129 -8.64 9.52 6.02
C SER A 129 -9.66 10.53 6.55
N LYS A 130 -9.71 10.73 7.87
CA LYS A 130 -10.66 11.66 8.53
C LYS A 130 -9.99 12.99 8.89
N SER A 131 -8.79 12.92 9.44
CA SER A 131 -8.05 14.08 9.94
C SER A 131 -7.05 14.65 8.93
N PHE A 132 -6.75 13.90 7.87
CA PHE A 132 -5.75 14.25 6.86
C PHE A 132 -4.33 14.48 7.41
N LYS A 133 -4.07 13.97 8.62
CA LYS A 133 -2.75 13.96 9.23
C LYS A 133 -2.00 12.70 8.85
N GLU A 134 -0.68 12.76 8.89
CA GLU A 134 0.14 11.58 8.69
C GLU A 134 -0.21 10.50 9.73
N TYR A 135 -0.36 9.29 9.22
CA TYR A 135 -0.67 8.09 9.97
C TYR A 135 0.58 7.22 10.02
N PHE A 136 1.03 6.86 11.22
CA PHE A 136 2.24 6.05 11.35
C PHE A 136 1.90 4.56 11.24
N ILE A 137 2.48 3.89 10.25
CA ILE A 137 2.54 2.42 10.19
C ILE A 137 3.93 1.98 10.59
N LYS A 138 4.00 1.06 11.56
CA LYS A 138 5.25 0.50 12.04
C LYS A 138 6.00 -0.19 10.89
N PRO A 139 7.29 0.11 10.67
CA PRO A 139 8.08 -0.61 9.69
C PRO A 139 8.15 -2.10 10.00
N THR A 140 8.14 -2.91 8.95
CA THR A 140 8.32 -4.35 9.04
C THR A 140 9.71 -4.70 9.54
N GLN A 141 9.79 -5.67 10.45
CA GLN A 141 11.08 -6.17 10.92
C GLN A 141 11.66 -7.07 9.86
N ILE A 142 12.70 -6.59 9.17
CA ILE A 142 13.51 -7.43 8.31
C ILE A 142 14.40 -8.25 9.24
N THR A 143 14.00 -9.48 9.57
CA THR A 143 14.94 -10.45 10.12
C THR A 143 16.00 -10.68 9.05
N LYS A 144 17.22 -10.19 9.30
CA LYS A 144 18.38 -10.64 8.55
C LYS A 144 18.54 -12.11 8.90
N ASP A 145 18.05 -13.00 8.05
CA ASP A 145 18.51 -14.38 8.08
C ASP A 145 20.01 -14.32 7.74
N SER A 146 20.81 -14.51 8.78
CA SER A 146 22.27 -14.56 8.80
C SER A 146 22.79 -15.80 8.09
#